data_AF-A0A5C6U0M5-F1
#
_entry.id   AF-A0A5C6U0M5-F1
#
_cell.length_a   1.000
_cell.length_b   1.000
_cell.length_c   1.000
_cell.angle_alpha   90.00
_cell.angle_beta   90.00
_cell.angle_gamma   90.00
#
_symmetry.space_group_name_H-M   'P 1'
#
loop_
_entity.id
_entity.type
_entity.pdbx_description
1 polymer ?
#
loop_
_entity_poly.entity_id
_entity_poly.type
_entity_poly.pdbx_seq_one_letter_code
_entity_poly.pdbx_strand_id
1 'polypeptide(L)'
;MPQFAIYVGSLCIGHSWLEHRDAPIGVAAGRFLPAAGYAQVQGAVLASASGTQPEVALRVLAPDGQVLAGEGLVQIVDYSPELGDDAIEVHVIGIEPERYGQWFPTQATGFQDTVVVPPREL
;
A
#
# COMPACT_ATOMS: atom_id res chain seq x y z
N MET A 1 5.59 -13.99 0.43
CA MET A 1 4.70 -12.82 0.55
C MET A 1 3.93 -12.67 -0.76
N PRO A 2 2.62 -12.34 -0.72
CA PRO A 2 1.85 -12.09 -1.93
C PRO A 2 2.40 -10.89 -2.71
N GLN A 3 2.28 -10.93 -4.04
CA GLN A 3 2.62 -9.82 -4.92
C GLN A 3 1.36 -9.06 -5.31
N PHE A 4 1.36 -7.76 -5.06
CA PHE A 4 0.27 -6.86 -5.43
C PHE A 4 0.67 -6.10 -6.68
N ALA A 5 -0.20 -6.07 -7.68
CA ALA A 5 0.10 -5.39 -8.93
C ALA A 5 -0.31 -3.92 -8.84
N ILE A 6 0.58 -3.03 -9.29
CA ILE A 6 0.38 -1.57 -9.24
C ILE A 6 0.08 -1.08 -10.65
N TYR A 7 -0.99 -0.30 -10.77
CA TYR A 7 -1.49 0.19 -12.06
C TYR A 7 -1.62 1.70 -12.09
N VAL A 8 -1.46 2.28 -13.28
CA VAL A 8 -1.93 3.61 -13.65
C VAL A 8 -2.87 3.46 -14.83
N GLY A 9 -4.14 3.82 -14.68
CA GLY A 9 -5.17 3.46 -15.66
C GLY A 9 -5.17 1.95 -15.92
N SER A 10 -4.99 1.52 -17.17
CA SER A 10 -4.87 0.10 -17.56
C SER A 10 -3.42 -0.43 -17.62
N LEU A 11 -2.42 0.43 -17.40
CA LEU A 11 -1.01 0.07 -17.49
C LEU A 11 -0.53 -0.52 -16.15
N CYS A 12 -0.07 -1.77 -16.15
CA CYS A 12 0.67 -2.32 -15.03
C CYS A 12 2.08 -1.71 -14.99
N ILE A 13 2.40 -0.99 -13.92
CA ILE A 13 3.69 -0.31 -13.75
C ILE A 13 4.67 -1.09 -12.88
N GLY A 14 4.21 -2.13 -12.17
CA GLY A 14 5.07 -2.97 -11.36
C GLY A 14 4.31 -3.77 -10.32
N HIS A 15 5.06 -4.35 -9.39
CA HIS A 15 4.50 -5.12 -8.28
C HIS A 15 5.07 -4.65 -6.95
N SER A 16 4.35 -4.88 -5.86
CA SER A 16 4.86 -4.64 -4.52
C SER A 16 4.67 -5.86 -3.63
N TRP A 17 5.65 -6.11 -2.77
CA TRP A 17 5.51 -6.99 -1.61
C TRP A 17 5.02 -6.16 -0.44
N LEU A 18 3.72 -5.84 -0.43
CA LEU A 18 3.11 -5.07 0.65
C LEU A 18 3.12 -5.89 1.95
N GLU A 19 3.42 -5.20 3.05
CA GLU A 19 3.45 -5.75 4.40
C GLU A 19 2.49 -5.00 5.31
N HIS A 20 2.03 -5.67 6.37
CA HIS A 20 1.27 -5.06 7.45
C HIS A 20 2.04 -3.88 8.07
N ARG A 21 1.34 -2.76 8.32
CA ARG A 21 1.88 -1.60 9.04
C ARG A 21 0.98 -1.15 10.19
N ASP A 22 -0.20 -0.62 9.87
CA ASP A 22 -1.16 -0.12 10.86
C ASP A 22 -2.57 -0.62 10.50
N ALA A 23 -3.02 -1.68 11.17
CA ALA A 23 -4.30 -2.34 10.87
C ALA A 23 -5.53 -1.47 11.19
N PRO A 24 -5.62 -0.77 12.35
CA PRO A 24 -6.74 0.12 12.67
C PRO A 24 -7.14 1.12 11.59
N ILE A 25 -6.19 1.59 10.78
CA ILE A 25 -6.43 2.55 9.69
C ILE A 25 -6.13 1.97 8.30
N GLY A 26 -5.97 0.65 8.19
CA GLY A 26 -5.84 -0.05 6.91
C GLY A 26 -4.57 0.30 6.14
N VAL A 27 -3.42 0.46 6.81
CA VAL A 27 -2.15 0.84 6.17
C VAL A 27 -1.29 -0.40 5.90
N ALA A 28 -0.81 -0.48 4.66
CA ALA A 28 0.20 -1.43 4.23
C ALA A 28 1.27 -0.70 3.41
N ALA A 29 2.52 -1.12 3.52
CA ALA A 29 3.59 -0.57 2.71
C ALA A 29 4.62 -1.65 2.40
N GLY A 30 5.36 -1.48 1.31
CA GLY A 30 6.39 -2.45 0.96
C GLY A 30 7.19 -2.05 -0.26
N ARG A 31 8.24 -2.83 -0.51
CA ARG A 31 9.14 -2.62 -1.64
C ARG A 31 8.37 -2.67 -2.96
N PHE A 32 8.65 -1.72 -3.84
CA PHE A 32 8.16 -1.71 -5.21
C PHE A 32 9.20 -2.33 -6.14
N LEU A 33 8.72 -3.17 -7.06
CA LEU A 33 9.48 -3.75 -8.16
C LEU A 33 8.96 -3.13 -9.46
N PRO A 34 9.63 -2.10 -9.98
CA PRO A 34 9.21 -1.43 -11.20
C PRO A 34 9.25 -2.40 -12.39
N ALA A 35 8.20 -2.38 -13.20
CA ALA A 35 8.20 -2.97 -14.53
C ALA A 35 8.53 -1.89 -15.58
N ALA A 36 8.66 -2.29 -16.85
CA ALA A 36 8.95 -1.34 -17.94
C ALA A 36 7.94 -0.17 -18.04
N GLY A 37 6.68 -0.39 -17.62
CA GLY A 37 5.67 0.66 -17.58
C GLY A 37 5.97 1.81 -16.61
N TYR A 38 6.76 1.55 -15.56
CA TYR A 38 7.08 2.56 -14.55
C TYR A 38 7.84 3.76 -15.13
N ALA A 39 8.70 3.55 -16.13
CA ALA A 39 9.48 4.61 -16.76
C ALA A 39 8.59 5.73 -17.36
N GLN A 40 7.33 5.44 -17.69
CA GLN A 40 6.38 6.44 -18.21
C GLN A 40 5.84 7.38 -17.14
N VAL A 41 5.87 6.96 -15.87
CA VAL A 41 5.28 7.70 -14.74
C VAL A 41 6.31 8.12 -13.68
N GLN A 42 7.52 7.56 -13.73
CA GLN A 42 8.59 7.81 -12.76
C GLN A 42 8.87 9.31 -12.58
N GLY A 43 8.92 10.09 -13.67
CA GLY A 43 9.14 11.53 -13.59
C GLY A 43 8.05 12.26 -12.78
N ALA A 44 6.79 11.85 -12.91
CA ALA A 44 5.68 12.41 -12.14
C ALA A 44 5.75 11.99 -10.66
N VAL A 45 6.09 10.72 -10.40
CA VAL A 45 6.29 10.21 -9.03
C VAL A 45 7.40 10.99 -8.31
N LEU A 46 8.54 11.19 -8.96
CA LEU A 46 9.68 11.94 -8.41
C LEU A 46 9.33 13.42 -8.16
N ALA A 47 8.58 14.05 -9.07
CA ALA A 47 8.15 15.44 -8.90
C ALA A 47 7.20 15.63 -7.71
N SER A 48 6.48 14.57 -7.31
CA SER A 48 5.53 14.58 -6.19
C SER A 48 6.07 13.96 -4.90
N ALA A 49 7.38 13.70 -4.79
CA ALA A 49 7.98 13.03 -3.64
C ALA A 49 7.71 13.72 -2.28
N SER A 50 7.45 15.03 -2.28
CA SER A 50 7.20 15.84 -1.08
C SER A 50 5.71 16.12 -0.79
N GLY A 51 4.78 15.47 -1.50
CA GLY A 51 3.35 15.79 -1.39
C GLY A 51 2.42 14.69 -1.88
N THR A 52 1.15 15.04 -2.09
CA THR A 52 0.17 14.13 -2.70
C THR A 52 0.50 13.90 -4.17
N GLN A 53 0.19 12.70 -4.67
CA GLN A 53 0.34 12.28 -6.08
C GLN A 53 -1.01 12.26 -6.84
N PRO A 54 -1.81 13.34 -6.85
CA PRO A 54 -3.14 13.30 -7.46
C PRO A 54 -3.08 13.12 -8.99
N GLU A 55 -1.97 13.48 -9.62
CA GLU A 55 -1.78 13.33 -11.07
C GLU A 55 -1.45 11.89 -11.48
N VAL A 56 -1.02 11.04 -10.54
CA VAL A 56 -0.75 9.63 -10.79
C VAL A 56 -1.92 8.81 -10.24
N ALA A 57 -2.86 8.49 -11.12
CA ALA A 57 -4.05 7.69 -10.82
C ALA A 57 -3.70 6.22 -10.50
N LEU A 58 -3.03 6.02 -9.36
CA LEU A 58 -2.52 4.75 -8.89
C LEU A 58 -3.64 3.86 -8.35
N ARG A 59 -3.57 2.57 -8.67
CA ARG A 59 -4.44 1.53 -8.11
C ARG A 59 -3.63 0.30 -7.79
N VAL A 60 -4.04 -0.42 -6.74
CA VAL A 60 -3.45 -1.71 -6.36
C VAL A 60 -4.45 -2.81 -6.61
N LEU A 61 -4.03 -3.85 -7.33
CA LEU A 61 -4.76 -5.13 -7.41
C LEU A 61 -4.09 -6.15 -6.51
N ALA A 62 -4.91 -6.88 -5.76
CA ALA A 62 -4.46 -8.03 -4.99
C ALA A 62 -4.27 -9.26 -5.91
N PRO A 63 -3.62 -10.34 -5.41
CA PRO A 63 -3.40 -11.56 -6.20
C PRO A 63 -4.68 -12.23 -6.75
N ASP A 64 -5.84 -11.96 -6.15
CA ASP A 64 -7.14 -12.42 -6.64
C ASP A 64 -7.70 -11.58 -7.81
N GLY A 65 -6.95 -10.57 -8.26
CA GLY A 65 -7.33 -9.65 -9.33
C GLY A 65 -8.32 -8.56 -8.90
N GLN A 66 -8.78 -8.56 -7.65
CA GLN A 66 -9.68 -7.55 -7.13
C GLN A 66 -8.90 -6.31 -6.67
N VAL A 67 -9.55 -5.15 -6.72
CA VAL A 67 -8.97 -3.90 -6.22
C VAL A 67 -8.70 -4.03 -4.72
N LEU A 68 -7.47 -3.73 -4.30
CA LEU A 68 -7.10 -3.57 -2.91
C LEU A 68 -7.28 -2.12 -2.47
N ALA A 69 -6.83 -1.17 -3.29
CA ALA A 69 -6.96 0.26 -3.06
C ALA A 69 -7.03 1.03 -4.39
N GLY A 70 -7.80 2.12 -4.39
CA GLY A 70 -8.04 2.99 -5.54
C GLY A 70 -7.19 4.25 -5.55
N GLU A 71 -7.54 5.16 -6.46
CA GLU A 71 -6.87 6.45 -6.63
C GLU A 71 -6.91 7.30 -5.35
N GLY A 72 -5.82 8.01 -5.06
CA GLY A 72 -5.68 8.84 -3.87
C GLY A 72 -5.37 8.08 -2.57
N LEU A 73 -5.42 6.75 -2.58
CA LEU A 73 -5.08 5.88 -1.44
C LEU A 73 -3.71 5.19 -1.59
N VAL A 74 -3.02 5.43 -2.71
CA VAL A 74 -1.78 4.76 -3.09
C VAL A 74 -0.74 5.81 -3.42
N GLN A 75 0.46 5.65 -2.89
CA GLN A 75 1.60 6.52 -3.14
C GLN A 75 2.83 5.66 -3.46
N ILE A 76 3.64 6.10 -4.43
CA ILE A 76 4.98 5.54 -4.66
C ILE A 76 6.02 6.53 -4.12
N VAL A 77 6.94 6.07 -3.30
CA VAL A 77 8.09 6.88 -2.85
C VAL A 77 9.32 6.32 -3.54
N ASP A 78 9.95 7.12 -4.41
CA ASP A 78 11.08 6.70 -5.22
C ASP A 78 12.33 7.50 -4.84
N TYR A 79 13.25 6.83 -4.14
CA TYR A 79 14.59 7.33 -3.82
C TYR A 79 15.67 6.62 -4.65
N SER A 80 15.28 5.93 -5.73
CA SER A 80 16.25 5.24 -6.59
C SER A 80 17.30 6.14 -7.23
N PRO A 81 17.04 7.42 -7.56
CA PRO A 81 18.09 8.31 -8.07
C PRO A 81 19.25 8.52 -7.09
N GLU A 82 18.99 8.47 -5.78
CA GLU A 82 19.98 8.70 -4.74
C GLU A 82 20.51 7.41 -4.09
N LEU A 83 19.66 6.39 -3.96
CA LEU A 83 19.90 5.19 -3.14
C LEU A 83 19.91 3.87 -3.95
N GLY A 84 19.63 3.93 -5.26
CA GLY A 84 19.60 2.79 -6.17
C GLY A 84 18.25 2.09 -6.27
N ASP A 85 18.13 1.14 -7.22
CA ASP A 85 16.86 0.54 -7.66
C ASP A 85 16.03 -0.15 -6.55
N ASP A 86 16.67 -0.49 -5.44
CA ASP A 86 16.02 -1.13 -4.28
C ASP A 86 15.28 -0.13 -3.38
N ALA A 87 15.48 1.18 -3.58
CA ALA A 87 14.96 2.25 -2.74
C ALA A 87 13.64 2.85 -3.27
N ILE A 88 12.70 1.98 -3.65
CA ILE A 88 11.36 2.38 -4.07
C ILE A 88 10.32 1.63 -3.23
N GLU A 89 9.36 2.36 -2.67
CA GLU A 89 8.29 1.82 -1.84
C GLU A 89 6.90 2.20 -2.38
N VAL A 90 5.92 1.32 -2.16
CA VAL A 90 4.50 1.62 -2.32
C VAL A 90 3.86 1.69 -0.94
N HIS A 91 3.11 2.75 -0.71
CA HIS A 91 2.33 2.99 0.50
C HIS A 91 0.86 2.97 0.13
N VAL A 92 0.06 2.23 0.89
CA VAL A 92 -1.39 2.09 0.71
C VAL A 92 -2.07 2.41 2.01
N ILE A 93 -3.04 3.32 2.00
CA ILE A 93 -3.74 3.83 3.18
C ILE A 93 -5.24 3.58 3.01
N GLY A 94 -5.94 3.26 4.10
CA GLY A 94 -7.41 3.10 4.06
C GLY A 94 -7.87 1.85 3.32
N ILE A 95 -7.12 0.74 3.41
CA ILE A 95 -7.57 -0.57 2.92
C ILE A 95 -8.76 -1.03 3.79
N GLU A 96 -9.84 -1.45 3.14
CA GLU A 96 -11.05 -1.93 3.81
C GLU A 96 -10.74 -3.11 4.76
N PRO A 97 -11.37 -3.17 5.96
CA PRO A 97 -11.03 -4.16 7.00
C PRO A 97 -11.05 -5.62 6.52
N GLU A 98 -12.04 -6.02 5.73
CA GLU A 98 -12.17 -7.38 5.21
C GLU A 98 -11.01 -7.72 4.26
N ARG A 99 -10.66 -6.78 3.39
CA ARG A 99 -9.54 -6.92 2.44
C ARG A 99 -8.22 -6.92 3.19
N TYR A 100 -8.10 -6.09 4.22
CA TYR A 100 -6.90 -6.02 5.05
C TYR A 100 -6.64 -7.35 5.76
N GLY A 101 -7.66 -7.91 6.43
CA GLY A 101 -7.56 -9.18 7.13
C GLY A 101 -7.28 -10.36 6.20
N GLN A 102 -7.79 -10.34 4.96
CA GLN A 102 -7.53 -11.37 3.95
C GLN A 102 -6.05 -11.42 3.54
N TRP A 103 -5.44 -10.25 3.31
CA TRP A 103 -4.12 -10.17 2.66
C TRP A 103 -2.96 -9.92 3.60
N PHE A 104 -3.24 -9.36 4.78
CA PHE A 104 -2.26 -9.07 5.82
C PHE A 104 -2.62 -9.78 7.13
N PRO A 105 -2.82 -11.12 7.12
CA PRO A 105 -3.13 -11.85 8.33
C PRO A 105 -1.97 -11.69 9.31
N THR A 106 -2.23 -11.01 10.43
CA THR A 106 -1.24 -10.85 11.49
C THR A 106 -0.96 -12.23 12.08
N GLN A 107 0.27 -12.74 12.00
CA GLN A 107 0.65 -13.96 12.73
C GLN A 107 0.84 -13.72 14.25
N ALA A 108 0.48 -12.54 14.76
CA ALA A 108 0.54 -12.25 16.18
C ALA A 108 -0.71 -12.81 16.90
N THR A 109 -0.52 -13.92 17.60
CA THR A 109 -1.16 -14.16 18.90
C THR A 109 -1.07 -12.89 19.74
N GLY A 110 -2.12 -12.08 19.76
CA GLY A 110 -2.08 -10.78 20.42
C GLY A 110 -3.32 -9.91 20.23
N PHE A 111 -4.47 -10.48 19.84
CA PHE A 111 -5.75 -9.86 20.17
C PHE A 111 -6.07 -10.27 21.61
N GLN A 112 -5.66 -9.47 22.59
CA GLN A 112 -6.49 -9.34 23.77
C GLN A 112 -7.55 -8.32 23.40
N ASP A 113 -8.79 -8.76 23.23
CA ASP A 113 -9.93 -7.87 23.27
C ASP A 113 -9.73 -6.94 24.47
N THR A 114 -9.67 -5.64 24.22
CA THR A 114 -9.85 -4.67 25.29
C THR A 114 -11.25 -4.91 25.83
N VAL A 115 -11.32 -5.69 26.91
CA VAL A 115 -12.54 -5.89 27.68
C VAL A 115 -13.05 -4.50 28.02
N VAL A 116 -14.17 -4.10 27.43
CA VAL A 116 -14.92 -2.94 27.87
C VAL A 116 -15.35 -3.25 29.29
N VAL A 117 -14.63 -2.69 30.27
CA VAL A 117 -15.05 -2.75 31.67
C VAL A 117 -16.27 -1.84 31.79
N PRO A 118 -17.47 -2.36 32.11
CA PRO A 118 -18.62 -1.49 32.32
C PRO A 118 -18.34 -0.57 33.52
N PRO A 119 -18.85 0.66 33.52
CA PRO A 119 -18.65 1.57 34.64
C PRO A 119 -19.19 0.94 35.92
N ARG A 120 -18.41 1.03 37.01
CA ARG A 120 -18.90 0.67 38.35
C ARG A 120 -19.98 1.66 38.73
N GLU A 121 -21.19 1.16 38.96
CA GLU A 121 -22.23 1.94 39.63
C GLU A 121 -21.76 2.22 41.07
N LEU A 122 -21.80 3.49 41.46
CA LEU A 122 -21.62 3.97 42.83
C LEU A 122 -22.98 4.27 43.43
#